data_AF-A0AAV6CV71-F1
#
_entry.id   AF-A0AAV6CV71-F1
#
_cell.length_a   1.000
_cell.length_b   1.000
_cell.length_c   1.000
_cell.angle_alpha   90.00
_cell.angle_beta   90.00
_cell.angle_gamma   90.00
#
_symmetry.space_group_name_H-M   'P 1'
#
loop_
_entity.id
_entity.type
_entity.pdbx_description
1 polymer ?
#
loop_
_entity_poly.entity_id
_entity_poly.type
_entity_poly.pdbx_seq_one_letter_code
_entity_poly.pdbx_strand_id
1 'polypeptide(L)' 'MARMEPLGIHEVADDIRHLCEEAERQTGTSASPRTYARNPGVLKALTAFRATLAREGTIDPVLRELVRLKIAGLNGCRY' A
#
# COMPACT_ATOMS: atom_id res chain seq x y z
N MET A 1 -7.28 -5.73 13.25
CA MET A 1 -7.92 -6.70 12.33
C MET A 1 -8.66 -5.92 11.25
N ALA A 2 -8.53 -6.33 9.99
CA ALA A 2 -9.26 -5.69 8.90
C ALA A 2 -10.76 -5.94 9.09
N ARG A 3 -11.58 -4.88 9.03
CA ARG A 3 -13.05 -5.01 9.07
C ARG A 3 -13.63 -5.48 7.73
N MET A 4 -12.81 -5.43 6.68
CA MET A 4 -13.13 -5.92 5.35
C MET A 4 -12.15 -7.03 5.01
N GLU A 5 -12.68 -8.16 4.55
CA GLU A 5 -11.84 -9.23 4.04
C GLU A 5 -11.15 -8.78 2.75
N PRO A 6 -9.80 -8.89 2.66
CA PRO A 6 -9.09 -8.66 1.42
C PRO A 6 -9.58 -9.64 0.36
N LEU A 7 -9.72 -9.17 -0.88
CA LEU A 7 -10.06 -10.04 -2.00
C LEU A 7 -9.05 -11.18 -2.12
N GLY A 8 -9.48 -12.36 -2.54
CA GLY A 8 -8.61 -13.42 -3.03
C GLY A 8 -7.82 -12.91 -4.23
N ILE A 9 -6.58 -13.39 -4.42
CA ILE A 9 -5.72 -12.92 -5.51
C ILE A 9 -6.35 -13.13 -6.91
N HIS A 10 -7.20 -14.15 -7.04
CA HIS A 10 -7.94 -14.45 -8.27
C HIS A 10 -9.14 -13.53 -8.52
N GLU A 11 -9.63 -12.83 -7.48
CA GLU A 11 -10.73 -11.86 -7.56
C GLU A 11 -10.23 -10.44 -7.88
N VAL A 12 -8.91 -10.22 -7.83
CA VAL A 12 -8.28 -8.94 -8.16
C VAL A 12 -8.22 -8.79 -9.68
N ALA A 13 -8.64 -7.63 -10.20
CA ALA A 13 -8.55 -7.33 -11.62
C ALA A 13 -7.11 -7.46 -12.13
N ASP A 14 -6.95 -8.04 -13.32
CA ASP A 14 -5.64 -8.45 -13.84
C ASP A 14 -4.67 -7.28 -14.00
N ASP A 15 -5.20 -6.11 -14.38
CA ASP A 15 -4.42 -4.89 -14.59
C ASP A 15 -3.79 -4.34 -13.29
N ILE A 16 -4.29 -4.73 -12.12
CA ILE A 16 -3.76 -4.31 -10.80
C ILE A 16 -3.17 -5.47 -10.00
N ARG A 17 -3.19 -6.70 -10.52
CA ARG A 17 -2.65 -7.90 -9.84
C ARG A 17 -1.16 -7.75 -9.52
N HIS A 18 -0.40 -7.16 -10.44
CA HIS A 18 1.02 -6.86 -10.26
C HIS A 18 1.32 -6.01 -9.01
N LEU A 19 0.39 -5.15 -8.58
CA LEU A 19 0.53 -4.34 -7.35
C LEU A 19 0.46 -5.20 -6.09
N CYS A 20 -0.29 -6.30 -6.12
CA CYS A 20 -0.35 -7.26 -5.03
C CYS A 20 0.95 -8.06 -4.94
N GLU A 21 1.47 -8.52 -6.08
CA GLU A 21 2.73 -9.25 -6.17
C GLU A 21 3.93 -8.42 -5.69
N GLU A 22 3.98 -7.14 -6.07
CA GLU A 22 4.98 -6.20 -5.57
C GLU A 22 4.88 -6.04 -4.05
N ALA A 23 3.67 -5.91 -3.50
CA ALA A 23 3.48 -5.78 -2.06
C ALA A 23 3.92 -7.04 -1.29
N GLU A 24 3.60 -8.23 -1.78
CA GLU A 24 4.08 -9.50 -1.21
C GLU A 24 5.61 -9.53 -1.18
N ARG A 25 6.26 -9.17 -2.29
CA ARG A 25 7.73 -9.15 -2.39
C ARG A 25 8.37 -8.15 -1.42
N GLN A 26 7.76 -6.97 -1.24
CA GLN A 26 8.34 -5.90 -0.40
C GLN A 26 8.07 -6.10 1.09
N THR A 27 6.90 -6.65 1.45
CA THR A 27 6.40 -6.61 2.84
C THR A 27 5.95 -7.95 3.38
N GLY A 28 5.97 -9.02 2.56
CA GLY A 28 5.47 -10.34 2.92
C GLY A 28 3.94 -10.44 3.00
N THR A 29 3.21 -9.41 2.57
CA THR A 29 1.75 -9.44 2.50
C THR A 29 1.17 -8.49 1.43
N SER A 30 0.14 -8.94 0.74
CA SER A 30 -0.71 -8.14 -0.16
C SER A 30 -2.06 -7.78 0.45
N ALA A 31 -2.23 -7.94 1.76
CA ALA A 31 -3.52 -7.67 2.41
C ALA A 31 -4.06 -6.26 2.13
N SER A 32 -3.20 -5.22 2.17
CA SER A 32 -3.62 -3.84 1.86
C SER A 32 -4.06 -3.65 0.40
N PRO A 33 -3.25 -3.93 -0.63
CA PRO A 33 -3.71 -3.74 -2.01
C PRO A 33 -4.93 -4.61 -2.34
N ARG A 34 -5.04 -5.84 -1.82
CA ARG A 34 -6.22 -6.69 -1.99
C ARG A 34 -7.47 -6.15 -1.29
N THR A 35 -7.31 -5.37 -0.21
CA THR A 35 -8.42 -4.65 0.43
C THR A 35 -8.89 -3.48 -0.44
N TYR A 36 -7.95 -2.69 -0.98
CA TYR A 36 -8.27 -1.57 -1.87
C TYR A 36 -8.78 -2.01 -3.25
N ALA A 37 -8.45 -3.22 -3.71
CA ALA A 37 -8.83 -3.75 -5.02
C ALA A 37 -10.35 -3.85 -5.22
N ARG A 38 -11.17 -3.78 -4.17
CA ARG A 38 -12.63 -3.60 -4.26
C ARG A 38 -13.02 -2.32 -5.02
N ASN A 39 -12.14 -1.32 -5.02
CA ASN A 39 -12.23 -0.13 -5.87
C ASN A 39 -10.89 0.11 -6.58
N PRO A 40 -10.70 -0.45 -7.79
CA PRO A 40 -9.43 -0.36 -8.52
C PRO A 40 -8.99 1.08 -8.79
N GLY A 41 -9.92 2.01 -8.99
CA GLY A 41 -9.62 3.43 -9.20
C GLY A 41 -8.94 4.06 -7.99
N VAL A 42 -9.42 3.74 -6.77
CA VAL A 42 -8.80 4.20 -5.52
C VAL A 42 -7.41 3.60 -5.34
N LEU A 43 -7.23 2.31 -5.60
CA LEU A 43 -5.91 1.67 -5.52
C LEU A 43 -4.91 2.31 -6.48
N LYS A 44 -5.30 2.54 -7.74
CA LYS A 44 -4.47 3.20 -8.75
C LYS A 44 -4.06 4.61 -8.33
N ALA A 45 -5.01 5.40 -7.82
CA ALA A 45 -4.73 6.75 -7.32
C ALA A 45 -3.76 6.72 -6.13
N LEU A 46 -3.96 5.82 -5.16
CA LEU A 46 -3.07 5.66 -4.01
C LEU A 46 -1.65 5.26 -4.44
N THR A 47 -1.54 4.31 -5.37
CA THR A 47 -0.25 3.89 -5.93
C THR A 47 0.46 5.05 -6.64
N ALA A 48 -0.25 5.80 -7.47
CA ALA A 48 0.31 6.96 -8.17
C ALA A 48 0.79 8.05 -7.18
N PHE A 49 0.01 8.31 -6.13
CA PHE A 49 0.39 9.24 -5.06
C PHE A 49 1.68 8.78 -4.35
N ARG A 50 1.74 7.51 -3.93
CA ARG A 50 2.92 6.93 -3.27
C ARG A 50 4.16 6.95 -4.18
N ALA A 51 4.00 6.61 -5.46
CA ALA A 51 5.09 6.64 -6.43
C ALA A 51 5.60 8.07 -6.68
N THR A 52 4.70 9.06 -6.70
CA THR A 52 5.07 10.47 -6.83
C THR A 52 5.85 10.93 -5.61
N LEU A 53 5.38 10.63 -4.40
CA LEU A 53 6.13 10.91 -3.17
C LEU A 53 7.50 10.22 -3.17
N ALA A 54 7.57 8.99 -3.68
CA ALA A 54 8.79 8.21 -3.76
C ALA A 54 9.86 8.90 -4.62
N ARG A 55 9.47 9.36 -5.81
CA ARG A 55 10.33 9.97 -6.83
C ARG A 55 10.65 11.45 -6.61
N GLU A 56 9.64 12.23 -6.23
CA GLU A 56 9.72 13.71 -6.21
C GLU A 56 9.90 14.25 -4.79
N GLY A 57 9.87 13.39 -3.77
CA GLY A 57 10.05 13.80 -2.38
C GLY A 57 11.46 14.33 -2.11
N THR A 58 11.55 15.45 -1.39
CA THR A 58 12.83 16.09 -1.03
C THR A 58 13.44 15.54 0.27
N ILE A 59 12.71 14.71 1.00
CA ILE A 59 13.18 14.04 2.21
C ILE A 59 13.92 12.77 1.79
N ASP A 60 15.11 12.56 2.35
CA ASP A 60 15.89 11.32 2.19
C ASP A 60 15.00 10.07 2.39
N PRO A 61 15.13 9.02 1.55
CA PRO A 61 14.25 7.86 1.62
C PRO A 61 14.18 7.17 2.98
N VAL A 62 15.29 7.10 3.71
CA VAL A 62 15.34 6.48 5.05
C VAL A 62 14.65 7.39 6.05
N LEU A 63 14.92 8.69 6.02
CA LEU A 63 14.23 9.67 6.88
C LEU A 63 12.72 9.68 6.63
N ARG A 64 12.28 9.56 5.38
CA ARG A 64 10.85 9.47 5.03
C ARG A 64 10.18 8.26 5.67
N GLU A 65 10.85 7.11 5.70
CA GLU A 65 10.30 5.91 6.35
C GLU A 65 10.28 6.04 7.88
N LEU A 66 11.31 6.66 8.49
CA LEU A 66 11.30 6.95 9.92
C LEU A 66 10.16 7.90 10.30
N VAL A 67 9.88 8.92 9.49
CA VAL A 67 8.72 9.80 9.67
C VAL A 67 7.43 9.00 9.58
N ARG A 68 7.29 8.11 8.59
CA ARG A 68 6.12 7.24 8.44
C ARG A 68 5.89 6.37 9.67
N LEU A 69 6.94 5.72 10.18
CA LEU A 69 6.87 4.90 11.40
C LEU A 69 6.50 5.73 12.63
N LYS A 70 7.08 6.93 12.78
CA LYS A 70 6.74 7.84 13.87
C LYS A 70 5.27 8.24 13.84
N ILE A 71 4.75 8.62 12.68
CA ILE A 71 3.34 8.99 12.50
C ILE A 71 2.41 7.78 12.71
N ALA A 72 2.79 6.59 12.25
CA ALA A 72 2.03 5.37 12.51
C ALA A 72 1.93 5.09 14.01
N GLY A 73 3.04 5.19 14.75
CA GLY A 73 3.08 5.03 16.21
C GLY A 73 2.21 6.04 16.94
N LEU A 74 2.25 7.32 16.55
CA LEU A 74 1.42 8.37 17.13
C LEU A 74 -0.09 8.15 16.89
N ASN A 75 -0.45 7.55 15.76
CA ASN A 75 -1.85 7.25 15.42
C ASN A 75 -2.29 5.84 15.89
N GLY A 76 -1.44 5.08 16.56
CA GLY A 76 -1.73 3.69 16.93
C GLY A 76 -1.99 2.77 15.72
N CYS A 77 -1.45 3.11 14.55
CA CYS A 77 -1.56 2.30 13.34
C CYS A 77 -0.62 1.10 13.46
N ARG A 78 -1.19 -0.09 13.67
CA ARG A 78 -0.46 -1.35 13.86
C ARG A 78 -0.41 -2.23 12.60
N TYR A 79 -0.90 -1.71 11.47
CA TYR A 79 -0.80 -2.37 10.18
C TYR A 79 0.62 -2.26 9.64
#